data_AF-A0A960YE30-F1
#
_entry.id   AF-A0A960YE30-F1
#
_cell.length_a   1.000
_cell.length_b   1.000
_cell.length_c   1.000
_cell.angle_alpha   90.00
_cell.angle_beta   90.00
_cell.angle_gamma   90.00
#
_symmetry.space_group_name_H-M   'P 1'
#
loop_
_entity.id
_entity.type
_entity.pdbx_description
1 polymer ?
#
loop_
_entity_poly.entity_id
_entity_poly.type
_entity_poly.pdbx_seq_one_letter_code
_entity_poly.pdbx_strand_id
1 'polypeptide(L)'
;MNINFKIFFQTLFFLLIQISLGTCITKPAVVEPKIVTKVEVKYEYKYVPVLKKHPSESNIKESIHRFYKETIPSLKEKKIALVTNPSGIGRDPFTLKDTLQKHSVHLSFLLALEHGILGLEEDFSNKVQTQDKILEVPAYHVYRLKRKQLQALLKEVDAVVFDVQGMGIRCYTYLTVLKRIMDVLSEKTELIVLDHIPPGLSLGIRGDTLEKPYKNFAAEFPLPFITGLSIGEAALYYNHEFLASRVKLKVLKVENYKRNIPYEASGLPWYTPSPNLPGLESARNYYSLVLLEGTNLSVGRGTQAPFIYFGAP
;
A
#
# COMPACT_ATOMS: atom_id res chain seq x y z
N MET A 1 -5.76 -12.31 52.84
CA MET A 1 -5.56 -13.36 51.81
C MET A 1 -4.38 -12.92 50.96
N ASN A 2 -3.19 -13.42 51.29
CA ASN A 2 -1.98 -13.31 50.47
C ASN A 2 -2.11 -14.31 49.31
N ILE A 3 -1.60 -13.96 48.13
CA ILE A 3 -0.71 -14.81 47.32
C ILE A 3 0.10 -13.90 46.38
N ASN A 4 1.42 -14.02 46.52
CA ASN A 4 2.47 -13.52 45.64
C ASN A 4 2.48 -14.29 44.30
N PHE A 5 2.95 -13.65 43.24
CA PHE A 5 3.83 -14.32 42.26
C PHE A 5 5.05 -13.44 41.98
N LYS A 6 6.18 -13.82 42.59
CA LYS A 6 7.54 -13.56 42.11
C LYS A 6 7.92 -14.74 41.19
N ILE A 7 8.79 -14.50 40.21
CA ILE A 7 10.04 -15.24 39.87
C ILE A 7 10.44 -14.89 38.41
N PHE A 8 11.43 -13.99 38.22
CA PHE A 8 12.87 -14.19 37.86
C PHE A 8 13.11 -14.11 36.33
N PHE A 9 13.86 -13.12 35.80
CA PHE A 9 15.32 -12.89 35.77
C PHE A 9 16.12 -13.88 34.90
N GLN A 10 16.69 -13.36 33.79
CA GLN A 10 17.99 -13.67 33.12
C GLN A 10 17.87 -13.20 31.65
N THR A 11 18.73 -12.39 31.01
CA THR A 11 20.17 -12.04 31.19
C THR A 11 20.41 -10.79 30.32
N LEU A 12 20.66 -9.59 30.85
CA LEU A 12 21.97 -8.99 31.12
C LEU A 12 23.10 -9.42 30.18
N PHE A 13 23.35 -8.69 29.08
CA PHE A 13 24.69 -8.62 28.51
C PHE A 13 24.94 -7.22 27.92
N PHE A 14 26.03 -6.60 28.37
CA PHE A 14 26.55 -5.27 28.05
C PHE A 14 25.85 -4.04 28.68
N LEU A 15 26.14 -3.80 29.96
CA LEU A 15 26.56 -2.44 30.35
C LEU A 15 27.33 -2.50 31.67
N LEU A 16 28.66 -2.64 31.60
CA LEU A 16 29.60 -2.23 32.66
C LEU A 16 31.03 -2.34 32.07
N ILE A 17 31.44 -1.30 31.33
CA ILE A 17 32.85 -0.93 31.22
C ILE A 17 32.97 0.54 31.59
N GLN A 18 33.50 0.72 32.79
CA GLN A 18 34.35 1.81 33.28
C GLN A 18 33.87 3.26 33.18
N ILE A 19 33.54 3.76 34.37
CA ILE A 19 33.84 5.10 34.85
C ILE A 19 35.36 5.32 34.73
N SER A 20 35.79 6.32 33.96
CA SER A 20 36.78 7.31 34.42
C SER A 20 36.89 8.48 33.44
N LEU A 21 36.82 9.69 34.02
CA LEU A 21 37.35 10.97 33.53
C LEU A 21 36.60 11.67 32.38
N GLY A 22 36.10 12.87 32.70
CA GLY A 22 35.80 13.90 31.70
C GLY A 22 34.35 14.37 31.71
N THR A 23 34.06 15.33 32.59
CA THR A 23 32.86 16.17 32.57
C THR A 23 32.61 16.78 31.18
N CYS A 24 31.59 16.27 30.48
CA CYS A 24 30.81 17.04 29.51
C CYS A 24 29.46 16.35 29.23
N ILE A 25 28.59 16.34 30.24
CA ILE A 25 27.15 16.09 30.00
C ILE A 25 26.58 17.43 29.53
N THR A 26 26.63 17.70 28.22
CA THR A 26 25.72 18.68 27.63
C THR A 26 24.33 18.10 27.76
N LYS A 27 23.48 18.70 28.61
CA LYS A 27 22.05 18.39 28.68
C LYS A 27 21.51 18.31 27.24
N PRO A 28 20.74 17.28 26.86
CA PRO A 28 20.03 17.33 25.59
C PRO A 28 19.17 18.60 25.60
N ALA A 29 19.31 19.43 24.57
CA ALA A 29 18.45 20.60 24.41
C ALA A 29 17.00 20.10 24.32
N VAL A 30 16.24 20.30 25.39
CA VAL A 30 14.79 20.18 25.36
C VAL A 30 14.33 21.33 24.47
N VAL A 31 14.13 21.05 23.19
CA VAL A 31 13.38 21.95 22.33
C VAL A 31 11.94 21.82 22.80
N GLU A 32 11.50 22.72 23.68
CA GLU A 32 10.08 22.86 23.95
C GLU A 32 9.38 23.10 22.61
N PRO A 33 8.43 22.25 22.19
CA PRO A 33 7.69 22.51 20.97
C PRO A 33 7.00 23.87 21.15
N LYS A 34 7.31 24.83 20.29
CA LYS A 34 6.51 26.04 20.17
C LYS A 34 5.10 25.59 19.75
N ILE A 35 4.20 25.45 20.71
CA ILE A 35 2.79 25.23 20.46
C ILE A 35 2.27 26.53 19.84
N VAL A 36 2.16 26.57 18.52
CA VAL A 36 1.48 27.65 17.82
C VAL A 36 -0.01 27.46 18.11
N THR A 37 -0.51 28.15 19.13
CA THR A 37 -1.91 28.07 19.60
C THR A 37 -2.90 28.81 18.69
N LYS A 38 -2.40 29.62 17.74
CA LYS A 38 -3.22 30.30 16.74
C LYS A 38 -2.55 30.24 15.38
N VAL A 39 -3.02 29.31 14.56
CA VAL A 39 -2.89 29.41 13.11
C VAL A 39 -4.25 29.89 12.61
N GLU A 40 -4.39 31.18 12.29
CA GLU A 40 -5.55 31.65 11.54
C GLU A 40 -5.39 31.22 10.09
N VAL A 41 -5.86 30.01 9.77
CA VAL A 41 -6.00 29.63 8.36
C VAL A 41 -7.40 29.97 7.90
N LYS A 42 -7.52 31.07 7.15
CA LYS A 42 -8.73 31.38 6.39
C LYS A 42 -8.78 30.48 5.16
N TYR A 43 -9.37 29.31 5.31
CA TYR A 43 -9.82 28.53 4.16
C TYR A 43 -11.28 28.89 3.87
N GLU A 44 -11.55 29.52 2.73
CA GLU A 44 -12.91 29.52 2.18
C GLU A 44 -13.19 28.14 1.58
N TYR A 45 -13.69 27.22 2.41
CA TYR A 45 -14.25 25.97 1.91
C TYR A 45 -15.67 26.25 1.41
N LYS A 46 -15.82 26.45 0.11
CA LYS A 46 -17.14 26.35 -0.52
C LYS A 46 -17.50 24.86 -0.60
N TYR A 47 -18.15 24.35 0.45
CA TYR A 47 -18.65 22.98 0.47
C TYR A 47 -19.73 22.84 -0.61
N VAL A 48 -19.36 22.30 -1.77
CA VAL A 48 -20.31 21.83 -2.76
C VAL A 48 -20.48 20.34 -2.48
N PRO A 49 -21.66 19.87 -2.04
CA PRO A 49 -21.90 18.46 -1.84
C PRO A 49 -21.64 17.74 -3.16
N VAL A 50 -20.61 16.89 -3.18
CA VAL A 50 -20.33 16.03 -4.32
C VAL A 50 -21.30 14.87 -4.22
N LEU A 51 -22.35 14.90 -5.05
CA LEU A 51 -23.30 13.79 -5.11
C LEU A 51 -22.58 12.52 -5.57
N LYS A 52 -22.76 11.45 -4.81
CA LYS A 52 -22.24 10.14 -5.18
C LYS A 52 -22.92 9.69 -6.46
N LYS A 53 -22.12 9.43 -7.49
CA LYS A 53 -22.62 8.90 -8.77
C LYS A 53 -22.81 7.39 -8.66
N HIS A 54 -23.91 6.84 -9.18
CA HIS A 54 -24.13 5.39 -9.14
C HIS A 54 -23.19 4.68 -10.15
N PRO A 55 -22.65 3.47 -9.85
CA PRO A 55 -21.77 2.79 -10.79
C PRO A 55 -22.34 2.53 -12.19
N SER A 56 -23.65 2.28 -12.30
CA SER A 56 -24.32 2.11 -13.60
C SER A 56 -24.35 3.39 -14.45
N GLU A 57 -24.10 4.55 -13.87
CA GLU A 57 -24.08 5.84 -14.57
C GLU A 57 -22.65 6.23 -14.98
N SER A 58 -21.63 5.52 -14.50
CA SER A 58 -20.24 5.82 -14.80
C SER A 58 -19.88 5.40 -16.22
N ASN A 59 -19.18 6.27 -16.94
CA ASN A 59 -18.54 5.95 -18.21
C ASN A 59 -17.04 5.64 -18.05
N ILE A 60 -16.54 5.66 -16.80
CA ILE A 60 -15.15 5.32 -16.48
C ILE A 60 -15.00 3.81 -16.53
N LYS A 61 -13.94 3.34 -17.19
CA LYS A 61 -13.67 1.91 -17.33
C LYS A 61 -12.43 1.54 -16.54
N GLU A 62 -12.59 0.64 -15.58
CA GLU A 62 -11.50 0.07 -14.80
C GLU A 62 -10.48 -0.63 -15.72
N SER A 63 -9.20 -0.55 -15.35
CA SER A 63 -8.09 -1.16 -16.09
C SER A 63 -8.21 -2.69 -16.20
N ILE A 64 -8.89 -3.32 -15.24
CA ILE A 64 -9.16 -4.76 -15.19
C ILE A 64 -9.86 -5.29 -16.46
N HIS A 65 -10.73 -4.50 -17.10
CA HIS A 65 -11.42 -4.94 -18.32
C HIS A 65 -10.43 -5.15 -19.47
N ARG A 66 -9.45 -4.26 -19.60
CA ARG A 66 -8.38 -4.37 -20.59
C ARG A 66 -7.40 -5.48 -20.24
N PHE A 67 -7.20 -5.76 -18.96
CA PHE A 67 -6.39 -6.89 -18.54
C PHE A 67 -6.96 -8.21 -19.08
N TYR A 68 -8.24 -8.48 -18.81
CA TYR A 68 -8.91 -9.69 -19.28
C TYR A 68 -9.03 -9.76 -20.81
N LYS A 69 -9.33 -8.63 -21.48
CA LYS A 69 -9.58 -8.61 -22.93
C LYS A 69 -8.30 -8.59 -23.78
N GLU A 70 -7.27 -7.86 -23.35
CA GLU A 70 -6.10 -7.55 -24.18
C GLU A 70 -4.82 -8.18 -23.63
N THR A 71 -4.65 -8.21 -22.30
CA THR A 71 -3.36 -8.56 -21.70
C THR A 71 -3.20 -10.05 -21.44
N ILE A 72 -4.20 -10.73 -20.85
CA ILE A 72 -4.11 -12.17 -20.64
C ILE A 72 -3.86 -12.94 -21.95
N PRO A 73 -4.54 -12.65 -23.08
CA PRO A 73 -4.23 -13.32 -24.35
C PRO A 73 -2.77 -13.14 -24.81
N SER A 74 -2.16 -11.98 -24.54
CA SER A 74 -0.76 -11.70 -24.88
C SER A 74 0.25 -12.44 -23.98
N LEU A 75 -0.22 -13.00 -22.86
CA LEU A 75 0.59 -13.77 -21.89
C LEU A 75 0.50 -15.29 -22.12
N LYS A 76 0.01 -15.73 -23.28
CA LYS A 76 -0.11 -17.16 -23.60
C LYS A 76 1.20 -17.91 -23.33
N GLU A 77 1.11 -19.03 -22.60
CA GLU A 77 2.23 -19.90 -22.21
C GLU A 77 3.27 -19.24 -21.27
N LYS A 78 2.99 -18.04 -20.77
CA LYS A 78 3.88 -17.32 -19.85
C LYS A 78 3.63 -17.71 -18.39
N LYS A 79 4.71 -17.69 -17.61
CA LYS A 79 4.68 -17.80 -16.15
C LYS A 79 4.50 -16.42 -15.54
N ILE A 80 3.52 -16.26 -14.66
CA ILE A 80 3.23 -14.97 -14.02
C ILE A 80 3.28 -15.08 -12.49
N ALA A 81 3.75 -14.01 -11.86
CA ALA A 81 3.50 -13.73 -10.46
C ALA A 81 2.38 -12.68 -10.33
N LEU A 82 1.62 -12.72 -9.25
CA LEU A 82 0.51 -11.79 -9.02
C LEU A 82 0.61 -11.11 -7.65
N VAL A 83 0.50 -9.79 -7.65
CA VAL A 83 0.26 -8.97 -6.46
C VAL A 83 -1.17 -8.45 -6.55
N THR A 84 -2.06 -8.94 -5.69
CA THR A 84 -3.46 -8.52 -5.63
C THR A 84 -4.02 -8.66 -4.22
N ASN A 85 -5.17 -8.04 -3.99
CA ASN A 85 -6.05 -8.27 -2.84
C ASN A 85 -7.53 -8.18 -3.34
N PRO A 86 -8.56 -8.15 -2.47
CA PRO A 86 -9.96 -8.01 -2.90
C PRO A 86 -10.31 -6.68 -3.58
N SER A 87 -9.41 -5.69 -3.58
CA SER A 87 -9.62 -4.44 -4.31
C SER A 87 -9.21 -4.50 -5.78
N GLY A 88 -8.44 -5.52 -6.18
CA GLY A 88 -8.05 -5.80 -7.56
C GLY A 88 -8.77 -7.05 -8.12
N ILE A 89 -8.08 -7.78 -8.99
CA ILE A 89 -8.53 -9.03 -9.63
C ILE A 89 -8.76 -10.15 -8.61
N GLY A 90 -8.18 -10.04 -7.43
CA GLY A 90 -8.47 -10.92 -6.29
C GLY A 90 -9.93 -10.88 -5.82
N ARG A 91 -10.74 -9.91 -6.29
CA ARG A 91 -12.18 -9.84 -6.03
C ARG A 91 -12.98 -11.00 -6.64
N ASP A 92 -12.49 -11.57 -7.75
CA ASP A 92 -13.11 -12.70 -8.43
C ASP A 92 -12.03 -13.69 -8.89
N PRO A 93 -11.52 -14.53 -7.96
CA PRO A 93 -10.44 -15.46 -8.24
C PRO A 93 -10.86 -16.59 -9.17
N PHE A 94 -12.16 -16.90 -9.30
CA PHE A 94 -12.66 -17.94 -10.19
C PHE A 94 -12.59 -17.48 -11.65
N THR A 95 -13.10 -16.28 -11.95
CA THR A 95 -12.96 -15.68 -13.29
C THR A 95 -11.49 -15.53 -13.69
N LEU A 96 -10.62 -15.16 -12.74
CA LEU A 96 -9.18 -15.12 -12.97
C LEU A 96 -8.64 -16.51 -13.35
N LYS A 97 -8.90 -17.54 -12.55
CA LYS A 97 -8.43 -18.91 -12.79
C LYS A 97 -8.89 -19.43 -14.15
N ASP A 98 -10.17 -19.30 -14.45
CA ASP A 98 -10.76 -19.73 -15.72
C ASP A 98 -10.12 -19.03 -16.91
N THR A 99 -9.89 -17.71 -16.80
CA THR A 99 -9.33 -16.95 -17.91
C THR A 99 -7.84 -17.23 -18.14
N LEU A 100 -7.07 -17.44 -17.07
CA LEU A 100 -5.67 -17.86 -17.16
C LEU A 100 -5.56 -19.25 -17.79
N GLN A 101 -6.39 -20.21 -17.35
CA GLN A 101 -6.43 -21.56 -17.90
C GLN A 101 -6.79 -21.55 -19.39
N LYS A 102 -7.83 -20.79 -19.77
CA LYS A 102 -8.27 -20.64 -21.17
C LYS A 102 -7.15 -20.18 -22.11
N HIS A 103 -6.22 -19.35 -21.62
CA HIS A 103 -5.10 -18.82 -22.40
C HIS A 103 -3.77 -19.51 -22.09
N SER A 104 -3.78 -20.63 -21.37
CA SER A 104 -2.58 -21.37 -20.98
C SER A 104 -1.53 -20.47 -20.27
N VAL A 105 -1.98 -19.50 -19.49
CA VAL A 105 -1.11 -18.65 -18.67
C VAL A 105 -0.92 -19.34 -17.32
N HIS A 106 0.33 -19.51 -16.91
CA HIS A 106 0.66 -20.21 -15.67
C HIS A 106 0.88 -19.23 -14.53
N LEU A 107 -0.06 -19.18 -13.58
CA LEU A 107 0.15 -18.47 -12.32
C LEU A 107 1.11 -19.28 -11.44
N SER A 108 2.32 -18.77 -11.22
CA SER A 108 3.36 -19.47 -10.46
C SER A 108 3.25 -19.25 -8.95
N PHE A 109 3.01 -18.00 -8.53
CA PHE A 109 2.87 -17.64 -7.13
C PHE A 109 2.22 -16.27 -6.95
N LEU A 110 1.78 -16.04 -5.72
CA LEU A 110 1.28 -14.76 -5.25
C LEU A 110 2.35 -14.05 -4.43
N LEU A 111 2.38 -12.73 -4.53
CA LEU A 111 3.11 -11.85 -3.64
C LEU A 111 2.09 -11.17 -2.72
N ALA A 112 1.91 -11.75 -1.53
CA ALA A 112 0.91 -11.33 -0.57
C ALA A 112 1.29 -10.00 0.09
N LEU A 113 0.27 -9.15 0.22
CA LEU A 113 0.32 -7.83 0.86
C LEU A 113 0.09 -7.92 2.37
N GLU A 114 0.00 -6.77 3.05
CA GLU A 114 -0.13 -6.65 4.51
C GLU A 114 -1.26 -7.48 5.11
N HIS A 115 -2.43 -7.44 4.48
CA HIS A 115 -3.64 -8.12 4.93
C HIS A 115 -3.89 -9.45 4.21
N GLY A 116 -2.86 -10.00 3.56
CA GLY A 116 -2.97 -11.18 2.71
C GLY A 116 -3.75 -10.93 1.41
N ILE A 117 -3.95 -11.98 0.62
CA ILE A 117 -4.65 -11.91 -0.69
C ILE A 117 -6.15 -11.71 -0.55
N LEU A 118 -6.76 -12.23 0.53
CA LEU A 118 -8.19 -12.06 0.80
C LEU A 118 -8.50 -10.84 1.65
N GLY A 119 -7.47 -10.07 2.07
CA GLY A 119 -7.69 -8.91 2.94
C GLY A 119 -8.30 -9.27 4.29
N LEU A 120 -8.06 -10.49 4.80
CA LEU A 120 -8.67 -11.01 6.03
C LEU A 120 -7.72 -10.95 7.24
N GLU A 121 -6.43 -10.71 7.01
CA GLU A 121 -5.43 -10.66 8.09
C GLU A 121 -5.39 -9.23 8.68
N GLU A 122 -5.55 -9.09 10.00
CA GLU A 122 -5.41 -7.78 10.66
C GLU A 122 -3.97 -7.27 10.59
N ASP A 123 -3.02 -8.16 10.87
CA ASP A 123 -1.58 -7.92 10.85
C ASP A 123 -0.87 -8.80 9.81
N PHE A 124 0.39 -8.47 9.50
CA PHE A 124 1.23 -9.28 8.62
C PHE A 124 1.34 -10.73 9.11
N SER A 125 1.26 -11.68 8.18
CA SER A 125 1.61 -13.07 8.47
C SER A 125 2.97 -13.20 9.16
N ASN A 126 3.05 -14.11 10.14
CA ASN A 126 4.30 -14.52 10.77
C ASN A 126 5.11 -15.48 9.89
N LYS A 127 4.54 -15.95 8.77
CA LYS A 127 5.19 -16.86 7.83
C LYS A 127 5.72 -16.11 6.62
N VAL A 128 6.84 -16.58 6.08
CA VAL A 128 7.40 -16.08 4.81
C VAL A 128 6.54 -16.55 3.62
N GLN A 129 6.01 -17.77 3.73
CA GLN A 129 5.24 -18.43 2.69
C GLN A 129 4.01 -19.10 3.30
N THR A 130 2.88 -18.94 2.62
CA THR A 130 1.64 -19.68 2.85
C THR A 130 1.18 -20.33 1.54
N GLN A 131 0.07 -21.06 1.60
CA GLN A 131 -0.57 -21.64 0.44
C GLN A 131 -1.92 -20.94 0.24
N ASP A 132 -2.18 -20.41 -0.96
CA ASP A 132 -3.51 -19.95 -1.32
C ASP A 132 -4.37 -21.15 -1.73
N LYS A 133 -5.54 -21.28 -1.12
CA LYS A 133 -6.44 -22.42 -1.32
C LYS A 133 -7.36 -22.26 -2.52
N ILE A 134 -7.55 -21.04 -3.03
CA ILE A 134 -8.52 -20.75 -4.10
C ILE A 134 -7.80 -20.81 -5.45
N LEU A 135 -6.69 -20.08 -5.56
CA LEU A 135 -5.81 -20.06 -6.72
C LEU A 135 -4.81 -21.22 -6.73
N GLU A 136 -4.74 -22.00 -5.65
CA GLU A 136 -3.95 -23.24 -5.54
C GLU A 136 -2.44 -23.05 -5.81
N VAL A 137 -1.92 -21.87 -5.44
CA VAL A 137 -0.51 -21.49 -5.64
C VAL A 137 0.12 -21.02 -4.33
N PRO A 138 1.46 -21.11 -4.18
CA PRO A 138 2.13 -20.55 -3.03
C PRO A 138 1.97 -19.01 -2.98
N ALA A 139 1.85 -18.48 -1.77
CA ALA A 139 1.78 -17.05 -1.50
C ALA A 139 2.97 -16.62 -0.65
N TYR A 140 3.81 -15.74 -1.18
CA TYR A 140 4.98 -15.21 -0.49
C TYR A 140 4.69 -13.83 0.08
N HIS A 141 4.90 -13.66 1.39
CA HIS A 141 4.59 -12.42 2.12
C HIS A 141 5.70 -11.39 1.92
N VAL A 142 5.44 -10.36 1.10
CA VAL A 142 6.48 -9.42 0.65
C VAL A 142 7.20 -8.73 1.81
N TYR A 143 6.50 -8.45 2.90
CA TYR A 143 7.03 -7.83 4.13
C TYR A 143 8.09 -8.69 4.83
N ARG A 144 8.06 -10.01 4.62
CA ARG A 144 9.02 -10.97 5.19
C ARG A 144 10.16 -11.32 4.23
N LEU A 145 10.02 -10.99 2.94
CA LEU A 145 11.05 -11.26 1.94
C LEU A 145 12.19 -10.24 2.03
N LYS A 146 13.41 -10.74 2.17
CA LYS A 146 14.62 -9.94 1.94
C LYS A 146 14.79 -9.67 0.44
N ARG A 147 15.53 -8.60 0.12
CA ARG A 147 15.81 -8.17 -1.27
C ARG A 147 16.27 -9.32 -2.18
N LYS A 148 17.23 -10.14 -1.73
CA LYS A 148 17.76 -11.28 -2.49
C LYS A 148 16.72 -12.39 -2.73
N GLN A 149 15.82 -12.62 -1.77
CA GLN A 149 14.76 -13.63 -1.89
C GLN A 149 13.70 -13.16 -2.89
N LEU A 150 13.26 -11.90 -2.81
CA LEU A 150 12.34 -11.32 -3.78
C LEU A 150 12.94 -11.36 -5.20
N GLN A 151 14.22 -10.99 -5.33
CA GLN A 151 14.92 -11.07 -6.62
C GLN A 151 14.96 -12.50 -7.19
N ALA A 152 15.24 -13.50 -6.36
CA ALA A 152 15.27 -14.90 -6.80
C ALA A 152 13.89 -15.36 -7.29
N LEU A 153 12.82 -15.07 -6.55
CA LEU A 153 11.45 -15.39 -6.96
C LEU A 153 11.07 -14.75 -8.29
N LEU A 154 11.37 -13.45 -8.45
CA LEU A 154 10.99 -12.70 -9.63
C LEU A 154 11.75 -13.10 -10.91
N LYS A 155 12.87 -13.81 -10.78
CA LYS A 155 13.60 -14.39 -11.94
C LYS A 155 12.91 -15.62 -12.53
N GLU A 156 12.03 -16.27 -11.78
CA GLU A 156 11.36 -17.52 -12.20
C GLU A 156 10.10 -17.27 -13.06
N VAL A 157 9.70 -16.01 -13.24
CA VAL A 157 8.49 -15.61 -13.97
C VAL A 157 8.81 -14.69 -15.14
N ASP A 158 7.99 -14.79 -16.19
CA ASP A 158 8.05 -13.92 -17.36
C ASP A 158 7.41 -12.56 -17.09
N ALA A 159 6.39 -12.50 -16.24
CA ALA A 159 5.72 -11.27 -15.89
C ALA A 159 5.26 -11.21 -14.43
N VAL A 160 5.20 -10.00 -13.89
CA VAL A 160 4.58 -9.69 -12.60
C VAL A 160 3.36 -8.81 -12.88
N VAL A 161 2.19 -9.28 -12.50
CA VAL A 161 0.95 -8.49 -12.54
C VAL A 161 0.76 -7.81 -11.18
N PHE A 162 0.63 -6.49 -11.17
CA PHE A 162 0.42 -5.69 -9.98
C PHE A 162 -0.93 -5.00 -10.07
N ASP A 163 -1.85 -5.37 -9.18
CA ASP A 163 -3.24 -4.95 -9.25
C ASP A 163 -3.87 -4.77 -7.87
N VAL A 164 -3.82 -3.56 -7.34
CA VAL A 164 -4.44 -3.18 -6.07
C VAL A 164 -4.86 -1.71 -6.05
N GLN A 165 -5.97 -1.44 -5.38
CA GLN A 165 -6.40 -0.09 -5.05
C GLN A 165 -5.45 0.52 -4.02
N GLY A 166 -4.66 1.48 -4.46
CA GLY A 166 -3.86 2.32 -3.58
C GLY A 166 -4.66 3.50 -3.02
N MET A 167 -4.03 4.23 -2.10
CA MET A 167 -4.58 5.46 -1.52
C MET A 167 -3.87 6.73 -2.04
N GLY A 168 -2.84 6.64 -2.87
CA GLY A 168 -2.13 7.86 -3.34
C GLY A 168 -1.50 8.66 -2.20
N ILE A 169 -1.17 7.97 -1.10
CA ILE A 169 -0.55 8.52 0.10
C ILE A 169 0.62 7.62 0.48
N ARG A 170 1.74 8.22 0.87
CA ARG A 170 3.02 7.54 1.05
C ARG A 170 2.96 6.44 2.11
N CYS A 171 2.24 6.69 3.22
CA CYS A 171 2.11 5.74 4.33
C CYS A 171 1.28 4.49 4.02
N TYR A 172 0.63 4.44 2.84
CA TYR A 172 -0.08 3.26 2.38
C TYR A 172 0.88 2.32 1.65
N THR A 173 1.16 1.18 2.27
CA THR A 173 2.36 0.35 2.02
C THR A 173 2.45 -0.26 0.62
N TYR A 174 1.39 -0.22 -0.20
CA TYR A 174 1.37 -0.78 -1.55
C TYR A 174 2.34 -0.05 -2.50
N LEU A 175 2.57 1.25 -2.30
CA LEU A 175 3.62 1.98 -3.02
C LEU A 175 5.02 1.43 -2.71
N THR A 176 5.29 1.11 -1.43
CA THR A 176 6.55 0.46 -1.04
C THR A 176 6.69 -0.92 -1.68
N VAL A 177 5.62 -1.72 -1.73
CA VAL A 177 5.65 -3.04 -2.38
C VAL A 177 5.99 -2.90 -3.87
N LEU A 178 5.32 -1.98 -4.58
CA LEU A 178 5.61 -1.66 -5.99
C LEU A 178 7.09 -1.30 -6.17
N LYS A 179 7.60 -0.34 -5.39
CA LYS A 179 9.01 0.06 -5.41
C LYS A 179 9.95 -1.13 -5.22
N ARG A 180 9.73 -1.97 -4.20
CA ARG A 180 10.61 -3.08 -3.87
C ARG A 180 10.66 -4.15 -4.96
N ILE A 181 9.54 -4.38 -5.64
CA ILE A 181 9.47 -5.24 -6.83
C ILE A 181 10.28 -4.63 -7.96
N MET A 182 10.04 -3.35 -8.28
CA MET A 182 10.74 -2.64 -9.35
C MET A 182 12.26 -2.59 -9.14
N ASP A 183 12.71 -2.41 -7.89
CA ASP A 183 14.13 -2.32 -7.57
C ASP A 183 14.92 -3.62 -7.85
N VAL A 184 14.25 -4.77 -7.93
CA VAL A 184 14.90 -6.09 -8.09
C VAL A 184 14.46 -6.84 -9.33
N LEU A 185 13.55 -6.26 -10.12
CA LEU A 185 13.01 -6.90 -11.31
C LEU A 185 14.09 -7.07 -12.37
N SER A 186 14.08 -8.21 -13.06
CA SER A 186 15.03 -8.46 -14.15
C SER A 186 14.56 -7.77 -15.43
N GLU A 187 15.49 -7.43 -16.33
CA GLU A 187 15.15 -6.88 -17.66
C GLU A 187 14.33 -7.84 -18.53
N LYS A 188 14.35 -9.15 -18.21
CA LYS A 188 13.60 -10.20 -18.91
C LYS A 188 12.16 -10.34 -18.41
N THR A 189 11.86 -9.81 -17.22
CA THR A 189 10.56 -9.93 -16.57
C THR A 189 9.75 -8.66 -16.80
N GLU A 190 8.57 -8.77 -17.39
CA GLU A 190 7.67 -7.64 -17.60
C GLU A 190 6.88 -7.29 -16.33
N LEU A 191 6.85 -6.03 -15.93
CA LEU A 191 5.93 -5.54 -14.92
C LEU A 191 4.67 -5.00 -15.60
N ILE A 192 3.52 -5.55 -15.23
CA ILE A 192 2.21 -5.14 -15.74
C ILE A 192 1.43 -4.55 -14.57
N VAL A 193 1.20 -3.23 -14.58
CA VAL A 193 0.44 -2.54 -13.54
C VAL A 193 -0.96 -2.24 -14.05
N LEU A 194 -1.97 -2.77 -13.37
CA LEU A 194 -3.36 -2.37 -13.54
C LEU A 194 -3.57 -1.11 -12.72
N ASP A 195 -3.86 0.00 -13.40
CA ASP A 195 -4.01 1.27 -12.71
C ASP A 195 -5.36 1.37 -12.00
N HIS A 196 -5.37 2.06 -10.87
CA HIS A 196 -6.54 2.34 -10.03
C HIS A 196 -6.57 3.82 -9.68
N ILE A 197 -7.75 4.39 -9.53
CA ILE A 197 -7.90 5.79 -9.12
C ILE A 197 -7.85 5.86 -7.58
N PRO A 198 -6.81 6.39 -6.93
CA PRO A 198 -6.84 6.57 -5.48
C PRO A 198 -7.82 7.71 -5.12
N PRO A 199 -8.56 7.62 -4.00
CA PRO A 199 -9.44 8.71 -3.59
C PRO A 199 -8.73 10.06 -3.43
N GLY A 200 -7.46 10.03 -3.02
CA GLY A 200 -6.61 11.19 -2.84
C GLY A 200 -6.09 11.81 -4.13
N LEU A 201 -6.33 11.20 -5.31
CA LEU A 201 -5.80 11.72 -6.58
C LEU A 201 -6.25 13.15 -6.87
N SER A 202 -7.51 13.45 -6.56
CA SER A 202 -8.12 14.76 -6.76
C SER A 202 -7.61 15.84 -5.79
N LEU A 203 -6.97 15.45 -4.67
CA LEU A 203 -6.37 16.37 -3.70
C LEU A 203 -5.06 16.99 -4.23
N GLY A 204 -4.45 16.36 -5.25
CA GLY A 204 -3.15 16.74 -5.76
C GLY A 204 -2.02 16.47 -4.77
N ILE A 205 -0.84 17.01 -5.07
CA ILE A 205 0.35 16.84 -4.24
C ILE A 205 0.22 17.65 -2.95
N ARG A 206 0.47 17.02 -1.79
CA ARG A 206 0.44 17.66 -0.45
C ARG A 206 1.46 17.04 0.50
N GLY A 207 1.88 17.83 1.49
CA GLY A 207 2.78 17.41 2.57
C GLY A 207 4.23 17.25 2.14
N ASP A 208 5.10 16.99 3.12
CA ASP A 208 6.55 16.97 2.89
C ASP A 208 7.07 15.65 2.33
N THR A 209 8.19 15.73 1.62
CA THR A 209 9.02 14.57 1.28
C THR A 209 9.67 13.98 2.52
N LEU A 210 9.95 12.68 2.52
CA LEU A 210 10.52 12.01 3.69
C LEU A 210 12.04 12.19 3.78
N GLU A 211 12.53 12.66 4.92
CA GLU A 211 13.97 12.71 5.19
C GLU A 211 14.56 11.31 5.43
N LYS A 212 15.84 11.14 5.12
CA LYS A 212 16.53 9.84 5.23
C LYS A 212 16.39 9.16 6.61
N PRO A 213 16.49 9.86 7.75
CA PRO A 213 16.37 9.23 9.07
C PRO A 213 14.98 8.62 9.34
N TYR A 214 13.94 9.10 8.68
CA TYR A 214 12.56 8.64 8.88
C TYR A 214 12.13 7.55 7.89
N LYS A 215 13.02 7.11 6.99
CA LYS A 215 12.73 6.02 6.04
C LYS A 215 12.47 4.72 6.77
N ASN A 216 11.29 4.16 6.54
CA ASN A 216 10.86 2.85 7.01
C ASN A 216 9.92 2.24 5.95
N PHE A 217 9.47 1.00 6.16
CA PHE A 217 8.62 0.28 5.20
C PHE A 217 7.35 1.06 4.83
N ALA A 218 6.74 1.74 5.80
CA ALA A 218 5.54 2.53 5.54
C ALA A 218 5.81 3.74 4.63
N ALA A 219 7.07 4.16 4.44
CA ALA A 219 7.35 5.39 3.72
C ALA A 219 8.56 5.32 2.76
N GLU A 220 8.90 4.14 2.23
CA GLU A 220 10.07 3.99 1.35
C GLU A 220 9.90 4.63 -0.03
N PHE A 221 8.66 4.88 -0.47
CA PHE A 221 8.39 5.49 -1.77
C PHE A 221 8.81 6.98 -1.77
N PRO A 222 9.68 7.42 -2.70
CA PRO A 222 10.34 8.73 -2.63
C PRO A 222 9.46 9.87 -3.17
N LEU A 223 8.29 10.09 -2.56
CA LEU A 223 7.35 11.17 -2.91
C LEU A 223 6.87 11.96 -1.67
N PRO A 224 6.21 13.12 -1.88
CA PRO A 224 5.43 13.81 -0.85
C PRO A 224 4.40 12.91 -0.17
N PHE A 225 3.87 13.37 0.97
CA PHE A 225 2.94 12.57 1.79
C PHE A 225 1.68 12.16 1.01
N ILE A 226 0.99 13.09 0.35
CA ILE A 226 -0.01 12.77 -0.69
C ILE A 226 0.71 12.90 -2.03
N THR A 227 0.80 11.79 -2.76
CA THR A 227 1.66 11.67 -3.93
C THR A 227 1.10 12.40 -5.14
N GLY A 228 -0.22 12.58 -5.21
CA GLY A 228 -0.91 13.09 -6.39
C GLY A 228 -0.82 12.16 -7.60
N LEU A 229 -0.43 10.89 -7.43
CA LEU A 229 -0.28 9.91 -8.50
C LEU A 229 -1.18 8.70 -8.28
N SER A 230 -1.70 8.14 -9.37
CA SER A 230 -2.21 6.77 -9.38
C SER A 230 -1.08 5.75 -9.18
N ILE A 231 -1.40 4.48 -8.94
CA ILE A 231 -0.36 3.44 -8.78
C ILE A 231 0.41 3.20 -10.08
N GLY A 232 -0.27 3.29 -11.23
CA GLY A 232 0.34 3.21 -12.55
C GLY A 232 1.22 4.43 -12.86
N GLU A 233 0.79 5.63 -12.51
CA GLU A 233 1.60 6.85 -12.64
C GLU A 233 2.82 6.81 -11.72
N ALA A 234 2.66 6.33 -10.48
CA ALA A 234 3.76 6.12 -9.55
C ALA A 234 4.78 5.10 -10.11
N ALA A 235 4.33 4.02 -10.75
CA ALA A 235 5.22 3.07 -11.41
C ALA A 235 5.99 3.74 -12.57
N LEU A 236 5.31 4.49 -13.44
CA LEU A 236 5.97 5.20 -14.55
C LEU A 236 7.01 6.20 -14.05
N TYR A 237 6.65 7.00 -13.04
CA TYR A 237 7.54 7.98 -12.43
C TYR A 237 8.75 7.31 -11.79
N TYR A 238 8.53 6.24 -11.02
CA TYR A 238 9.62 5.50 -10.36
C TYR A 238 10.58 4.88 -11.38
N ASN A 239 10.03 4.29 -12.45
CA ASN A 239 10.82 3.70 -13.54
C ASN A 239 11.68 4.74 -14.25
N HIS A 240 11.19 5.97 -14.41
CA HIS A 240 11.89 7.03 -15.13
C HIS A 240 12.95 7.73 -14.29
N GLU A 241 12.64 8.05 -13.04
CA GLU A 241 13.44 8.97 -12.21
C GLU A 241 14.41 8.27 -11.25
N PHE A 242 14.11 7.05 -10.78
CA PHE A 242 14.85 6.45 -9.66
C PHE A 242 15.60 5.16 -10.00
N LEU A 243 15.20 4.45 -11.06
CA LEU A 243 15.89 3.24 -11.46
C LEU A 243 17.10 3.55 -12.34
N ALA A 244 18.24 2.93 -12.03
CA ALA A 244 19.44 3.03 -12.86
C ALA A 244 19.24 2.41 -14.26
N SER A 245 18.47 1.32 -14.33
CA SER A 245 18.02 0.69 -15.57
C SER A 245 16.50 0.56 -15.53
N ARG A 246 15.82 1.00 -16.59
CA ARG A 246 14.37 0.91 -16.67
C ARG A 246 13.92 -0.54 -16.74
N VAL A 247 12.87 -0.86 -16.01
CA VAL A 247 12.18 -2.15 -16.14
C VAL A 247 11.24 -2.10 -17.35
N LYS A 248 10.99 -3.28 -17.94
CA LYS A 248 9.95 -3.45 -18.97
C LYS A 248 8.58 -3.28 -18.31
N LEU A 249 8.03 -2.07 -18.37
CA LEU A 249 6.80 -1.68 -17.69
C LEU A 249 5.66 -1.47 -18.68
N LYS A 250 4.53 -2.16 -18.44
CA LYS A 250 3.24 -1.94 -19.10
C LYS A 250 2.24 -1.45 -18.07
N VAL A 251 1.66 -0.26 -18.28
CA VAL A 251 0.59 0.27 -17.43
C VAL A 251 -0.74 0.25 -18.18
N LEU A 252 -1.74 -0.43 -17.60
CA LEU A 252 -3.11 -0.42 -18.09
C LEU A 252 -3.86 0.72 -17.39
N LYS A 253 -4.09 1.82 -18.12
CA LYS A 253 -4.75 3.01 -17.60
C LYS A 253 -6.25 2.78 -17.40
N VAL A 254 -6.82 3.45 -16.40
CA VAL A 254 -8.26 3.68 -16.28
C VAL A 254 -8.71 4.60 -17.40
N GLU A 255 -9.79 4.25 -18.11
CA GLU A 255 -10.28 5.03 -19.26
C GLU A 255 -11.36 6.03 -18.82
N ASN A 256 -11.43 7.17 -19.51
CA ASN A 256 -12.42 8.23 -19.32
C ASN A 256 -12.40 8.94 -17.94
N TYR A 257 -11.47 8.61 -17.06
CA TYR A 257 -11.29 9.35 -15.81
C TYR A 257 -10.59 10.70 -16.05
N LYS A 258 -11.08 11.76 -15.40
CA LYS A 258 -10.43 13.07 -15.36
C LYS A 258 -9.95 13.35 -13.94
N ARG A 259 -8.70 13.80 -13.80
CA ARG A 259 -8.01 14.00 -12.52
C ARG A 259 -8.74 14.89 -11.50
N ASN A 260 -9.53 15.85 -11.98
CA ASN A 260 -10.29 16.78 -11.14
C ASN A 260 -11.64 16.21 -10.66
N ILE A 261 -12.01 14.98 -11.06
CA ILE A 261 -13.23 14.32 -10.59
C ILE A 261 -12.92 13.63 -9.26
N PRO A 262 -13.55 14.02 -8.14
CA PRO A 262 -13.45 13.29 -6.88
C PRO A 262 -13.94 11.85 -7.04
N TYR A 263 -13.42 10.93 -6.22
CA TYR A 263 -13.79 9.51 -6.32
C TYR A 263 -15.31 9.31 -6.17
N GLU A 264 -15.94 10.05 -5.27
CA GLU A 264 -17.39 10.06 -5.04
C GLU A 264 -18.20 10.38 -6.32
N ALA A 265 -17.70 11.32 -7.12
CA ALA A 265 -18.33 11.74 -8.38
C ALA A 265 -17.97 10.83 -9.58
N SER A 266 -16.95 9.97 -9.43
CA SER A 266 -16.50 9.11 -10.52
C SER A 266 -17.51 8.01 -10.86
N GLY A 267 -18.31 7.58 -9.87
CA GLY A 267 -19.14 6.38 -10.00
C GLY A 267 -18.32 5.10 -10.07
N LEU A 268 -17.03 5.13 -9.76
CA LEU A 268 -16.27 3.90 -9.55
C LEU A 268 -16.79 3.19 -8.28
N PRO A 269 -17.02 1.88 -8.31
CA PRO A 269 -17.31 1.11 -7.11
C PRO A 269 -16.13 1.20 -6.12
N TRP A 270 -16.42 1.14 -4.82
CA TRP A 270 -15.38 1.03 -3.80
C TRP A 270 -15.20 -0.44 -3.44
N TYR A 271 -14.00 -0.96 -3.67
CA TYR A 271 -13.61 -2.30 -3.22
C TYR A 271 -12.60 -2.15 -2.08
N THR A 272 -12.92 -2.74 -0.94
CA THR A 272 -12.13 -2.63 0.29
C THR A 272 -10.69 -3.12 0.06
N PRO A 273 -9.67 -2.23 0.15
CA PRO A 273 -8.28 -2.64 -0.01
C PRO A 273 -7.70 -3.24 1.28
N SER A 274 -8.26 -2.89 2.44
CA SER A 274 -7.81 -3.34 3.76
C SER A 274 -8.98 -3.39 4.74
N PRO A 275 -8.96 -4.28 5.77
CA PRO A 275 -10.03 -4.39 6.77
C PRO A 275 -10.45 -3.05 7.40
N ASN A 276 -9.48 -2.15 7.61
CA ASN A 276 -9.69 -0.87 8.28
C ASN A 276 -10.13 0.27 7.34
N LEU A 277 -10.36 0.00 6.05
CA LEU A 277 -10.92 0.96 5.09
C LEU A 277 -12.18 0.39 4.41
N PRO A 278 -13.22 0.01 5.18
CA PRO A 278 -14.38 -0.72 4.67
C PRO A 278 -15.25 0.11 3.72
N GLY A 279 -15.14 1.44 3.75
CA GLY A 279 -15.96 2.33 2.93
C GLY A 279 -15.23 3.59 2.48
N LEU A 280 -15.80 4.28 1.49
CA LEU A 280 -15.22 5.49 0.94
C LEU A 280 -15.08 6.62 1.97
N GLU A 281 -15.97 6.67 2.96
CA GLU A 281 -15.87 7.65 4.05
C GLU A 281 -14.62 7.41 4.91
N SER A 282 -14.37 6.17 5.35
CA SER A 282 -13.14 5.80 6.06
C SER A 282 -11.89 6.09 5.22
N ALA A 283 -11.95 5.82 3.92
CA ALA A 283 -10.87 6.09 2.97
C ALA A 283 -10.58 7.58 2.79
N ARG A 284 -11.61 8.43 2.80
CA ARG A 284 -11.46 9.90 2.76
C ARG A 284 -10.88 10.43 4.06
N ASN A 285 -11.37 9.94 5.20
CA ASN A 285 -10.90 10.42 6.49
C ASN A 285 -9.48 9.93 6.81
N TYR A 286 -9.06 8.80 6.23
CA TYR A 286 -7.70 8.25 6.33
C TYR A 286 -6.63 9.29 6.01
N TYR A 287 -6.82 10.14 5.00
CA TYR A 287 -5.85 11.19 4.62
C TYR A 287 -5.53 12.19 5.74
N SER A 288 -6.42 12.34 6.72
CA SER A 288 -6.23 13.22 7.87
C SER A 288 -5.91 12.44 9.14
N LEU A 289 -6.64 11.35 9.39
CA LEU A 289 -6.60 10.64 10.65
C LEU A 289 -5.42 9.67 10.78
N VAL A 290 -4.83 9.20 9.67
CA VAL A 290 -3.70 8.25 9.73
C VAL A 290 -2.49 8.82 10.50
N LEU A 291 -2.29 10.15 10.48
CA LEU A 291 -1.20 10.78 11.22
C LEU A 291 -1.33 10.61 12.74
N LEU A 292 -2.55 10.42 13.24
CA LEU A 292 -2.80 10.17 14.66
C LEU A 292 -2.32 8.79 15.11
N GLU A 293 -2.05 7.86 14.19
CA GLU A 293 -1.43 6.57 14.51
C GLU A 293 0.01 6.73 15.03
N GLY A 294 0.62 7.91 14.86
CA GLY A 294 1.89 8.28 15.51
C GLY A 294 1.72 8.77 16.96
N THR A 295 0.50 8.74 17.51
CA THR A 295 0.16 9.19 18.87
C THR A 295 -0.50 8.06 19.67
N ASN A 296 -0.93 8.34 20.90
CA ASN A 296 -1.72 7.42 21.72
C ASN A 296 -3.24 7.50 21.46
N LEU A 297 -3.67 8.30 20.47
CA LEU A 297 -5.09 8.40 20.09
C LEU A 297 -5.51 7.18 19.26
N SER A 298 -6.65 6.60 19.60
CA SER A 298 -7.32 5.63 18.73
C SER A 298 -7.91 6.36 17.52
N VAL A 299 -7.80 5.74 16.35
CA VAL A 299 -8.47 6.16 15.09
C VAL A 299 -9.67 5.27 14.77
N GLY A 300 -10.22 4.58 15.78
CA GLY A 300 -11.39 3.72 15.64
C GLY A 300 -11.11 2.33 15.05
N ARG A 301 -9.86 1.88 14.93
CA ARG A 301 -9.56 0.47 14.60
C ARG A 301 -10.14 -0.46 15.67
N GLY A 302 -10.60 -1.65 15.25
CA GLY A 302 -11.29 -2.61 16.13
C GLY A 302 -12.76 -2.29 16.40
N THR A 303 -13.32 -1.29 15.70
CA THR A 303 -14.73 -0.89 15.80
C THR A 303 -15.45 -1.08 14.47
N GLN A 304 -16.75 -0.79 14.42
CA GLN A 304 -17.53 -0.81 13.18
C GLN A 304 -17.22 0.36 12.22
N ALA A 305 -16.47 1.37 12.66
CA ALA A 305 -16.26 2.60 11.89
C ALA A 305 -14.81 3.12 12.03
N PRO A 306 -13.81 2.35 11.57
CA PRO A 306 -12.42 2.78 11.56
C PRO A 306 -12.24 4.03 10.70
N PHE A 307 -11.40 4.95 11.17
CA PHE A 307 -11.17 6.27 10.60
C PHE A 307 -12.43 7.13 10.46
N ILE A 308 -13.50 6.89 11.22
CA ILE A 308 -14.65 7.80 11.29
C ILE A 308 -14.58 8.70 12.52
N TYR A 309 -14.03 8.19 13.63
CA TYR A 309 -13.80 8.92 14.86
C TYR A 309 -12.39 8.68 15.38
N PHE A 310 -11.93 9.58 16.25
CA PHE A 310 -10.69 9.43 16.99
C PHE A 310 -10.89 9.87 18.45
N GLY A 311 -10.09 9.33 19.37
CA GLY A 311 -10.20 9.66 20.79
C GLY A 311 -9.23 8.90 21.68
N ALA A 312 -9.25 9.21 22.97
CA ALA A 312 -8.52 8.51 24.03
C ALA A 312 -9.46 8.28 25.24
N PRO A 313 -9.16 7.31 26.12
CA PRO A 313 -9.91 7.03 27.34
C PRO A 313 -10.06 8.22 28.30
#